data_AF-A0A1Q9MZR7-F1
#
_entry.id   AF-A0A1Q9MZR7-F1
#
_cell.length_a   1.000
_cell.length_b   1.000
_cell.length_c   1.000
_cell.angle_alpha   90.00
_cell.angle_beta   90.00
_cell.angle_gamma   90.00
#
_symmetry.space_group_name_H-M   'P 1'
#
loop_
_entity.id
_entity.type
_entity.pdbx_description
1 polymer ?
#
loop_
_entity_poly.entity_id
_entity_poly.type
_entity_poly.pdbx_seq_one_letter_code
_entity_poly.pdbx_strand_id
1 'polypeptide(L)'
;MDHEDFTTPQEVFTFLRSLLSSPTITAKFEYVHVILALFAFAAKSNGIGRYALGKMLNIGEGMSRSIVTKLQEKNIITPKSKRKGHVLTPEGVHLYEKIQNQIFYFSPAPDPCKKIIVRGQPYLCFVHGGADRLGLGIEVRDAAIKVGGYGATCLVMQQHKLRFPHDETHVDSEIQEALLKIGLLKDGDVVMIGAGESEAVARLAALNAALSITDLVPKNSP
;
A
#
# COMPACT_ATOMS: atom_id res chain seq x y z
N MET A 1 25.42 1.07 16.95
CA MET A 1 24.43 1.25 15.86
C MET A 1 23.20 0.57 16.40
N ASP A 2 22.24 1.35 16.86
CA ASP A 2 20.98 0.79 17.36
C ASP A 2 20.29 0.14 16.16
N HIS A 3 20.13 -1.18 16.19
CA HIS A 3 19.31 -1.86 15.18
C HIS A 3 17.88 -1.38 15.39
N GLU A 4 17.27 -0.80 14.34
CA GLU A 4 15.84 -0.49 14.38
C GLU A 4 15.08 -1.82 14.34
N ASP A 5 14.65 -2.25 15.53
CA ASP A 5 13.79 -3.41 15.69
C ASP A 5 12.35 -3.00 15.33
N PHE A 6 11.89 -3.38 14.14
CA PHE A 6 10.51 -3.16 13.69
C PHE A 6 9.55 -4.19 14.33
N THR A 7 9.60 -4.36 15.64
CA THR A 7 8.86 -5.42 16.33
C THR A 7 7.36 -5.16 16.38
N THR A 8 6.95 -3.90 16.42
CA THR A 8 5.56 -3.44 16.57
C THR A 8 5.11 -2.53 15.41
N PRO A 9 3.80 -2.44 15.12
CA PRO A 9 3.26 -1.46 14.17
C PRO A 9 3.63 -0.01 14.54
N GLN A 10 3.74 0.30 15.83
CA GLN A 10 4.09 1.63 16.32
C GLN A 10 5.53 2.03 15.97
N GLU A 11 6.47 1.09 16.00
CA GLU A 11 7.86 1.31 15.56
C GLU A 11 7.90 1.55 14.05
N VAL A 12 7.16 0.77 13.27
CA VAL A 12 7.02 0.98 11.82
C VAL A 12 6.45 2.37 11.53
N PHE A 13 5.38 2.78 12.22
CA PHE A 13 4.81 4.11 12.07
C PHE A 13 5.82 5.20 12.42
N THR A 14 6.50 5.07 13.56
CA THR A 14 7.51 6.05 14.02
C THR A 14 8.63 6.19 12.99
N PHE A 15 9.09 5.08 12.44
CA PHE A 15 10.07 5.05 11.38
C PHE A 15 9.57 5.76 10.11
N LEU A 16 8.40 5.37 9.60
CA LEU A 16 7.80 5.97 8.41
C LEU A 16 7.61 7.48 8.58
N ARG A 17 7.15 7.92 9.77
CA ARG A 17 7.01 9.35 10.10
C ARG A 17 8.36 10.07 10.10
N SER A 18 9.43 9.42 10.54
CA SER A 18 10.79 9.99 10.50
C SER A 18 11.25 10.25 9.06
N LEU A 19 10.81 9.43 8.09
CA LEU A 19 11.13 9.63 6.67
C LEU A 19 10.38 10.83 6.07
N LEU A 20 9.18 11.15 6.53
CA LEU A 20 8.41 12.29 6.02
C LEU A 20 8.78 13.60 6.72
N SER A 21 9.32 13.52 7.93
CA SER A 21 9.73 14.68 8.72
C SER A 21 11.02 15.31 8.15
N SER A 22 11.04 16.63 8.02
CA SER A 22 12.26 17.40 7.74
C SER A 22 12.15 18.75 8.45
N PRO A 23 13.22 19.23 9.13
CA PRO A 23 13.22 20.52 9.80
C PRO A 23 13.07 21.72 8.85
N THR A 24 13.36 21.55 7.57
CA THR A 24 13.55 22.66 6.62
C THR A 24 12.63 22.60 5.40
N ILE A 25 12.17 21.42 4.97
CA ILE A 25 11.36 21.27 3.74
C ILE A 25 10.34 20.14 3.89
N THR A 26 9.04 20.43 3.77
CA THR A 26 7.98 19.41 3.75
C THR A 26 8.26 18.35 2.69
N ALA A 27 8.17 17.07 3.07
CA ALA A 27 8.29 15.97 2.11
C ALA A 27 7.22 16.11 1.02
N LYS A 28 7.63 15.97 -0.25
CA LYS A 28 6.70 16.01 -1.39
C LYS A 28 6.03 14.66 -1.67
N PHE A 29 6.26 13.67 -0.83
CA PHE A 29 5.74 12.30 -0.98
C PHE A 29 5.06 11.86 0.33
N GLU A 30 4.02 11.05 0.17
CA GLU A 30 3.24 10.42 1.24
C GLU A 30 3.76 9.03 1.65
N TYR A 31 3.25 8.49 2.77
CA TYR A 31 3.58 7.15 3.27
C TYR A 31 3.41 6.05 2.22
N VAL A 32 2.34 6.13 1.40
CA VAL A 32 2.07 5.17 0.33
C VAL A 32 3.24 5.03 -0.65
N HIS A 33 3.98 6.12 -0.93
CA HIS A 33 5.11 6.08 -1.86
C HIS A 33 6.31 5.37 -1.25
N VAL A 34 6.55 5.55 0.05
CA VAL A 34 7.62 4.85 0.78
C VAL A 34 7.30 3.37 0.83
N ILE A 35 6.07 3.01 1.19
CA ILE A 35 5.62 1.63 1.30
C ILE A 35 5.69 0.95 -0.07
N LEU A 36 5.15 1.58 -1.12
CA LEU A 36 5.23 1.05 -2.48
C LEU A 36 6.70 0.91 -2.96
N ALA A 37 7.62 1.75 -2.48
CA ALA A 37 9.04 1.61 -2.78
C ALA A 37 9.62 0.33 -2.15
N LEU A 38 9.26 0.02 -0.90
CA LEU A 38 9.67 -1.22 -0.23
C LEU A 38 9.18 -2.45 -0.99
N PHE A 39 7.89 -2.47 -1.38
CA PHE A 39 7.34 -3.53 -2.24
C PHE A 39 8.10 -3.65 -3.56
N ALA A 40 8.45 -2.52 -4.19
CA ALA A 40 9.23 -2.52 -5.43
C ALA A 40 10.62 -3.14 -5.24
N PHE A 41 11.36 -2.73 -4.21
CA PHE A 41 12.70 -3.27 -3.93
C PHE A 41 12.65 -4.76 -3.56
N ALA A 42 11.67 -5.19 -2.77
CA ALA A 42 11.46 -6.59 -2.43
C ALA A 42 11.20 -7.45 -3.68
N ALA A 43 10.40 -6.96 -4.63
CA ALA A 43 10.06 -7.68 -5.86
C ALA A 43 11.23 -7.79 -6.86
N LYS A 44 12.30 -6.97 -6.74
CA LYS A 44 13.42 -6.93 -7.68
C LYS A 44 14.77 -7.11 -7.00
N SER A 45 15.14 -8.37 -6.79
CA SER A 45 16.44 -8.75 -6.22
C SER A 45 17.64 -8.26 -7.05
N ASN A 46 17.47 -7.94 -8.34
CA ASN A 46 18.52 -7.42 -9.20
C ASN A 46 18.83 -5.92 -9.02
N GLY A 47 18.03 -5.21 -8.22
CA GLY A 47 18.18 -3.80 -7.87
C GLY A 47 17.36 -2.85 -8.76
N ILE A 48 16.95 -1.73 -8.17
CA ILE A 48 16.13 -0.70 -8.83
C ILE A 48 16.87 0.64 -8.84
N GLY A 49 17.00 1.23 -10.03
CA GLY A 49 17.50 2.59 -10.22
C GLY A 49 16.42 3.65 -9.98
N ARG A 50 16.84 4.86 -9.59
CA ARG A 50 15.94 5.99 -9.25
C ARG A 50 14.91 6.31 -10.35
N TYR A 51 15.32 6.30 -11.62
CA TYR A 51 14.39 6.56 -12.73
C TYR A 51 13.29 5.50 -12.82
N ALA A 52 13.65 4.22 -12.76
CA ALA A 52 12.70 3.12 -12.78
C ALA A 52 11.78 3.16 -11.56
N LEU A 53 12.32 3.47 -10.37
CA LEU A 53 11.53 3.65 -9.16
C LEU A 53 10.50 4.77 -9.32
N GLY A 54 10.89 5.92 -9.86
CA GLY A 54 9.97 7.06 -10.08
C GLY A 54 8.78 6.69 -10.96
N LYS A 55 9.02 5.92 -12.03
CA LYS A 55 7.95 5.39 -12.89
C LYS A 55 7.03 4.41 -12.16
N MET A 56 7.59 3.52 -11.33
CA MET A 56 6.79 2.56 -10.54
C MET A 56 5.94 3.27 -9.47
N LEU A 57 6.47 4.31 -8.84
CA LEU A 57 5.76 5.06 -7.80
C LEU A 57 4.81 6.14 -8.34
N ASN A 58 4.79 6.35 -9.67
CA ASN A 58 4.08 7.46 -10.32
C ASN A 58 4.47 8.84 -9.76
N ILE A 59 5.77 9.07 -9.56
CA ILE A 59 6.33 10.31 -9.01
C ILE A 59 7.43 10.90 -9.90
N GLY A 60 7.65 12.21 -9.76
CA GLY A 60 8.76 12.93 -10.39
C GLY A 60 10.14 12.53 -9.84
N GLU A 61 11.18 12.84 -10.63
CA GLU A 61 12.57 12.47 -10.34
C GLU A 61 13.07 12.97 -8.98
N GLY A 62 12.71 14.21 -8.60
CA GLY A 62 13.09 14.79 -7.31
C GLY A 62 12.57 14.00 -6.12
N MET A 63 11.33 13.52 -6.18
CA MET A 63 10.74 12.68 -5.13
C MET A 63 11.40 11.31 -5.06
N SER A 64 11.61 10.66 -6.21
CA SER A 64 12.31 9.37 -6.28
C SER A 64 13.72 9.46 -5.69
N ARG A 65 14.47 10.52 -6.03
CA ARG A 65 15.79 10.79 -5.43
C ARG A 65 15.68 10.97 -3.91
N SER A 66 14.70 11.74 -3.44
CA SER A 66 14.52 11.98 -2.01
C SER A 66 14.19 10.70 -1.23
N ILE A 67 13.29 9.86 -1.74
CA ILE A 67 12.95 8.56 -1.13
C ILE A 67 14.19 7.68 -1.05
N VAL A 68 14.93 7.52 -2.15
CA VAL A 68 16.15 6.70 -2.17
C VAL A 68 17.20 7.21 -1.19
N THR A 69 17.46 8.53 -1.18
CA THR A 69 18.42 9.12 -0.25
C THR A 69 18.03 8.85 1.21
N LYS A 70 16.78 9.11 1.58
CA LYS A 70 16.31 8.92 2.97
C LYS A 70 16.34 7.45 3.40
N LEU A 71 15.90 6.53 2.54
CA LEU A 71 15.96 5.09 2.83
C LEU A 71 17.40 4.58 2.96
N GLN A 72 18.33 5.12 2.17
CA GLN A 72 19.74 4.76 2.25
C GLN A 72 20.40 5.32 3.52
N GLU A 73 20.11 6.58 3.88
CA GLU A 73 20.59 7.20 5.14
C GLU A 73 20.11 6.43 6.38
N LYS A 74 18.93 5.82 6.29
CA LYS A 74 18.33 4.97 7.32
C LYS A 74 18.73 3.49 7.25
N ASN A 75 19.69 3.13 6.40
CA ASN A 75 20.14 1.74 6.21
C ASN A 75 19.01 0.75 5.84
N ILE A 76 17.97 1.20 5.13
CA ILE A 76 16.88 0.34 4.63
C ILE A 76 17.20 -0.21 3.23
N ILE A 77 17.93 0.57 2.44
CA ILE A 77 18.42 0.14 1.13
C ILE A 77 19.92 0.38 1.01
N THR A 78 20.56 -0.46 0.20
CA THR A 78 21.99 -0.33 -0.12
C THR A 78 22.20 -0.40 -1.64
N PRO A 79 23.19 0.33 -2.19
CA PRO A 79 23.56 0.19 -3.59
C PRO A 79 24.01 -1.25 -3.89
N LYS A 80 23.40 -1.91 -4.88
CA LYS A 80 23.85 -3.23 -5.34
C LYS A 80 25.12 -3.12 -6.18
N SER A 81 25.17 -2.14 -7.08
CA SER A 81 26.36 -1.69 -7.82
C SER A 81 26.06 -0.37 -8.53
N LYS A 82 27.10 0.34 -9.01
CA LYS A 82 26.96 1.64 -9.70
C LYS A 82 25.92 1.67 -10.82
N ARG A 83 25.61 0.53 -11.46
CA ARG A 83 24.65 0.43 -12.58
C ARG A 83 23.38 -0.37 -12.26
N LYS A 84 23.33 -1.08 -11.13
CA LYS A 84 22.18 -1.95 -10.77
C LYS A 84 21.18 -1.29 -9.82
N GLY A 85 21.46 -0.08 -9.34
CA GLY A 85 20.57 0.63 -8.43
C GLY A 85 20.67 0.07 -6.99
N HIS A 86 19.55 0.02 -6.29
CA HIS A 86 19.50 -0.28 -4.85
C HIS A 86 18.65 -1.52 -4.58
N VAL A 87 18.96 -2.20 -3.49
CA VAL A 87 18.22 -3.35 -2.95
C VAL A 87 17.97 -3.15 -1.46
N LEU A 88 17.02 -3.88 -0.88
CA LEU A 88 16.82 -3.90 0.56
C LEU A 88 18.08 -4.43 1.29
N THR A 89 18.40 -3.81 2.42
CA THR A 89 19.30 -4.37 3.44
C THR A 89 18.55 -5.42 4.27
N PRO A 90 19.22 -6.18 5.16
CA PRO A 90 18.52 -7.04 6.12
C PRO A 90 17.46 -6.28 6.94
N GLU A 91 17.76 -5.07 7.39
CA GLU A 91 16.83 -4.19 8.10
C GLU A 91 15.63 -3.80 7.22
N GLY A 92 15.89 -3.50 5.95
CA GLY A 92 14.83 -3.18 4.99
C GLY A 92 13.94 -4.37 4.63
N VAL A 93 14.49 -5.59 4.61
CA VAL A 93 13.70 -6.81 4.49
C VAL A 93 12.80 -6.97 5.72
N HIS A 94 13.32 -6.76 6.93
CA HIS A 94 12.52 -6.85 8.15
C HIS A 94 11.36 -5.84 8.16
N LEU A 95 11.63 -4.59 7.78
CA LEU A 95 10.59 -3.56 7.64
C LEU A 95 9.53 -3.96 6.61
N TYR A 96 9.96 -4.46 5.45
CA TYR A 96 9.07 -4.93 4.39
C TYR A 96 8.16 -6.07 4.87
N GLU A 97 8.71 -7.09 5.54
CA GLU A 97 7.96 -8.23 6.06
C GLU A 97 6.88 -7.78 7.06
N LYS A 98 7.18 -6.79 7.91
CA LYS A 98 6.21 -6.26 8.88
C LYS A 98 5.03 -5.58 8.20
N ILE A 99 5.29 -4.84 7.12
CA ILE A 99 4.23 -4.24 6.30
C ILE A 99 3.45 -5.31 5.54
N GLN A 100 4.15 -6.28 4.94
CA GLN A 100 3.55 -7.37 4.17
C GLN A 100 2.64 -8.26 5.03
N ASN A 101 2.95 -8.43 6.31
CA ASN A 101 2.11 -9.19 7.25
C ASN A 101 0.73 -8.55 7.47
N GLN A 102 0.59 -7.24 7.24
CA GLN A 102 -0.72 -6.57 7.24
C GLN A 102 -1.30 -6.43 5.84
N ILE A 103 -0.49 -6.07 4.85
CA ILE A 103 -0.88 -5.91 3.44
C ILE A 103 -0.22 -7.02 2.62
N PHE A 104 -0.95 -8.13 2.46
CA PHE A 104 -0.34 -9.39 2.02
C PHE A 104 -0.52 -9.69 0.52
N TYR A 105 -1.33 -8.90 -0.18
CA TYR A 105 -1.55 -9.10 -1.61
C TYR A 105 -1.83 -7.79 -2.33
N PHE A 106 -1.33 -7.68 -3.57
CA PHE A 106 -1.45 -6.47 -4.38
C PHE A 106 -1.33 -6.77 -5.89
N SER A 107 -2.38 -6.53 -6.69
CA SER A 107 -2.36 -6.76 -8.15
C SER A 107 -3.47 -6.00 -8.89
N PRO A 108 -3.44 -5.89 -10.24
CA PRO A 108 -4.60 -5.44 -11.00
C PRO A 108 -5.84 -6.28 -10.66
N ALA A 109 -6.97 -5.63 -10.41
CA ALA A 109 -8.17 -6.37 -10.01
C ALA A 109 -8.78 -7.13 -11.21
N PRO A 110 -9.43 -8.27 -10.99
CA PRO A 110 -10.20 -8.96 -12.01
C PRO A 110 -11.26 -8.07 -12.66
N ASP A 111 -11.59 -8.32 -13.93
CA ASP A 111 -12.61 -7.57 -14.67
C ASP A 111 -13.97 -7.46 -13.96
N PRO A 112 -14.50 -8.49 -13.26
CA PRO A 112 -15.75 -8.37 -12.50
C PRO A 112 -15.74 -7.24 -11.46
N CYS A 113 -14.59 -6.92 -10.87
CA CYS A 113 -14.47 -5.83 -9.90
C CYS A 113 -14.78 -4.44 -10.50
N LYS A 114 -14.80 -4.29 -11.82
CA LYS A 114 -15.21 -3.04 -12.50
C LYS A 114 -16.65 -2.63 -12.17
N LYS A 115 -17.51 -3.59 -11.81
CA LYS A 115 -18.93 -3.35 -11.47
C LYS A 115 -19.12 -2.60 -10.14
N ILE A 116 -18.11 -2.64 -9.27
CA ILE A 116 -18.20 -2.10 -7.90
C ILE A 116 -17.22 -0.94 -7.66
N ILE A 117 -16.67 -0.36 -8.73
CA ILE A 117 -15.91 0.90 -8.67
C ILE A 117 -16.65 2.00 -9.41
N VAL A 118 -16.32 3.27 -9.11
CA VAL A 118 -17.03 4.40 -9.72
C VAL A 118 -16.73 4.57 -11.22
N ARG A 119 -15.46 4.41 -11.63
CA ARG A 119 -14.96 4.43 -13.02
C ARG A 119 -13.46 4.11 -13.06
N GLY A 120 -12.91 3.87 -14.26
CA GLY A 120 -11.47 3.76 -14.48
C GLY A 120 -10.93 2.33 -14.36
N GLN A 121 -9.63 2.21 -14.10
CA GLN A 121 -8.96 0.93 -13.88
C GLN A 121 -9.05 0.54 -12.39
N PRO A 122 -9.40 -0.71 -12.07
CA PRO A 122 -9.40 -1.20 -10.70
C PRO A 122 -8.04 -1.81 -10.32
N TYR A 123 -7.64 -1.64 -9.06
CA TYR A 123 -6.48 -2.30 -8.48
C TYR A 123 -6.82 -2.88 -7.12
N LEU A 124 -6.32 -4.08 -6.84
CA LEU A 124 -6.66 -4.90 -5.69
C LEU A 124 -5.57 -4.85 -4.63
N CYS A 125 -5.98 -4.78 -3.37
CA CYS A 125 -5.13 -4.90 -2.20
C CYS A 125 -5.85 -5.71 -1.11
N PHE A 126 -5.19 -6.67 -0.47
CA PHE A 126 -5.76 -7.41 0.67
C PHE A 126 -5.10 -7.01 1.98
N VAL A 127 -5.92 -6.82 3.01
CA VAL A 127 -5.51 -6.39 4.35
C VAL A 127 -5.95 -7.43 5.39
N HIS A 128 -5.01 -7.88 6.23
CA HIS A 128 -5.29 -8.84 7.28
C HIS A 128 -6.00 -8.20 8.49
N GLY A 129 -7.09 -8.81 8.96
CA GLY A 129 -7.77 -8.38 10.19
C GLY A 129 -8.14 -6.89 10.24
N GLY A 130 -8.54 -6.33 9.09
CA GLY A 130 -8.84 -4.90 8.93
C GLY A 130 -10.28 -4.50 9.26
N ALA A 131 -11.18 -5.47 9.41
CA ALA A 131 -12.61 -5.24 9.50
C ALA A 131 -13.00 -4.31 10.66
N ASP A 132 -12.46 -4.55 11.85
CA ASP A 132 -12.78 -3.77 13.07
C ASP A 132 -12.29 -2.32 13.01
N ARG A 133 -11.41 -2.00 12.04
CA ARG A 133 -10.88 -0.65 11.84
C ARG A 133 -11.63 0.14 10.77
N LEU A 134 -12.54 -0.50 10.03
CA LEU A 134 -13.45 0.19 9.11
C LEU A 134 -14.48 0.98 9.91
N GLY A 135 -14.54 2.28 9.64
CA GLY A 135 -15.67 3.12 10.01
C GLY A 135 -16.74 3.01 8.94
N LEU A 136 -17.33 4.13 8.51
CA LEU A 136 -18.41 4.13 7.51
C LEU A 136 -17.94 3.85 6.07
N GLY A 137 -16.65 3.53 5.86
CA GLY A 137 -16.06 3.33 4.53
C GLY A 137 -15.78 4.63 3.77
N ILE A 138 -16.16 5.79 4.32
CA ILE A 138 -15.88 7.11 3.75
C ILE A 138 -14.36 7.37 3.79
N GLU A 139 -13.71 6.96 4.86
CA GLU A 139 -12.26 7.08 5.06
C GLU A 139 -11.46 6.32 3.99
N VAL A 140 -11.99 5.21 3.47
CA VAL A 140 -11.38 4.41 2.40
C VAL A 140 -11.42 5.18 1.09
N ARG A 141 -12.58 5.77 0.76
CA ARG A 141 -12.76 6.60 -0.44
C ARG A 141 -11.88 7.85 -0.41
N ASP A 142 -11.90 8.58 0.70
CA ASP A 142 -11.19 9.86 0.83
C ASP A 142 -9.67 9.63 0.82
N ALA A 143 -9.18 8.55 1.44
CA ALA A 143 -7.79 8.13 1.35
C ALA A 143 -7.37 7.83 -0.11
N ALA A 144 -8.20 7.16 -0.89
CA ALA A 144 -7.91 6.91 -2.31
C ALA A 144 -7.86 8.22 -3.14
N ILE A 145 -8.77 9.16 -2.87
CA ILE A 145 -8.82 10.45 -3.57
C ILE A 145 -7.59 11.31 -3.24
N LYS A 146 -7.08 11.27 -2.00
CA LYS A 146 -5.89 12.03 -1.56
C LYS A 146 -4.66 11.79 -2.46
N VAL A 147 -4.56 10.62 -3.09
CA VAL A 147 -3.44 10.23 -3.96
C VAL A 147 -3.78 10.26 -5.46
N GLY A 148 -4.85 10.98 -5.82
CA GLY A 148 -5.27 11.16 -7.21
C GLY A 148 -6.19 10.06 -7.76
N GLY A 149 -6.60 9.10 -6.92
CA GLY A 149 -7.60 8.10 -7.28
C GLY A 149 -8.99 8.69 -7.47
N TYR A 150 -9.86 7.95 -8.14
CA TYR A 150 -11.29 8.29 -8.24
C TYR A 150 -12.10 7.83 -7.01
N GLY A 151 -11.49 7.00 -6.16
CA GLY A 151 -12.09 6.43 -4.96
C GLY A 151 -11.58 5.01 -4.73
N ALA A 152 -12.12 4.36 -3.70
CA ALA A 152 -11.90 2.95 -3.44
C ALA A 152 -13.16 2.33 -2.84
N THR A 153 -13.36 1.05 -3.14
CA THR A 153 -14.40 0.20 -2.57
C THR A 153 -13.74 -0.80 -1.64
N CYS A 154 -14.37 -1.11 -0.51
CA CYS A 154 -13.92 -2.14 0.40
C CYS A 154 -14.97 -3.23 0.55
N LEU A 155 -14.50 -4.47 0.75
CA LEU A 155 -15.33 -5.62 1.08
C LEU A 155 -14.73 -6.32 2.30
N VAL A 156 -15.58 -6.82 3.19
CA VAL A 156 -15.18 -7.56 4.39
C VAL A 156 -15.44 -9.04 4.17
N MET A 157 -14.46 -9.88 4.50
CA MET A 157 -14.66 -11.32 4.60
C MET A 157 -15.34 -11.63 5.95
N GLN A 158 -16.55 -12.16 5.90
CA GLN A 158 -17.31 -12.52 7.08
C GLN A 158 -18.15 -13.76 6.81
N GLN A 159 -18.05 -14.77 7.67
CA GLN A 159 -18.70 -16.07 7.50
C GLN A 159 -18.36 -16.68 6.13
N HIS A 160 -17.09 -16.59 5.72
CA HIS A 160 -16.58 -17.11 4.45
C HIS A 160 -17.22 -16.48 3.19
N LYS A 161 -17.84 -15.30 3.33
CA LYS A 161 -18.42 -14.54 2.21
C LYS A 161 -17.93 -13.10 2.22
N LEU A 162 -17.83 -12.53 1.03
CA LEU A 162 -17.50 -11.11 0.86
C LEU A 162 -18.77 -10.27 0.92
N ARG A 163 -18.73 -9.21 1.72
CA ARG A 163 -19.86 -8.28 1.95
C ARG A 163 -19.38 -6.84 1.91
N PHE A 164 -20.28 -5.92 1.59
CA PHE A 164 -20.01 -4.49 1.79
C PHE A 164 -19.99 -4.18 3.30
N PRO A 165 -19.17 -3.22 3.76
CA PRO A 165 -19.20 -2.81 5.17
C PRO A 165 -20.56 -2.23 5.52
N HIS A 166 -21.07 -2.54 6.73
CA HIS A 166 -22.33 -2.02 7.27
C HIS A 166 -23.59 -2.38 6.47
N ASP A 167 -23.46 -3.24 5.47
CA ASP A 167 -24.56 -3.77 4.68
C ASP A 167 -24.52 -5.30 4.77
N GLU A 168 -25.68 -5.92 4.99
CA GLU A 168 -25.77 -7.38 4.95
C GLU A 168 -25.75 -7.93 3.52
N THR A 169 -25.78 -7.06 2.50
CA THR A 169 -25.72 -7.45 1.10
C THR A 169 -24.42 -8.18 0.76
N HIS A 170 -24.60 -9.32 0.08
CA HIS A 170 -23.52 -10.06 -0.51
C HIS A 170 -23.06 -9.39 -1.80
N VAL A 171 -21.75 -9.46 -2.06
CA VAL A 171 -21.22 -9.09 -3.37
C VAL A 171 -21.69 -10.09 -4.43
N ASP A 172 -21.80 -9.65 -5.69
CA ASP A 172 -22.10 -10.51 -6.82
C ASP A 172 -21.21 -11.77 -6.82
N SER A 173 -21.82 -12.93 -7.12
CA SER A 173 -21.12 -14.23 -7.08
C SER A 173 -19.88 -14.26 -7.96
N GLU A 174 -19.93 -13.62 -9.13
CA GLU A 174 -18.80 -13.50 -10.05
C GLU A 174 -17.61 -12.76 -9.42
N ILE A 175 -17.88 -11.68 -8.68
CA ILE A 175 -16.85 -10.92 -7.97
C ILE A 175 -16.31 -11.73 -6.81
N GLN A 176 -17.19 -12.38 -6.03
CA GLN A 176 -16.78 -13.23 -4.93
C GLN A 176 -15.85 -14.34 -5.41
N GLU A 177 -16.25 -15.11 -6.41
CA GLU A 177 -15.44 -16.20 -6.96
C GLU A 177 -14.11 -15.71 -7.53
N ALA A 178 -14.10 -14.58 -8.23
CA ALA A 178 -12.87 -14.02 -8.78
C ALA A 178 -11.88 -13.63 -7.67
N LEU A 179 -12.36 -13.04 -6.57
CA LEU A 179 -11.52 -12.64 -5.45
C LEU A 179 -11.04 -13.83 -4.60
N LEU A 180 -11.90 -14.82 -4.36
CA LEU A 180 -11.53 -16.03 -3.60
C LEU A 180 -10.54 -16.93 -4.35
N LYS A 181 -10.47 -16.84 -5.69
CA LYS A 181 -9.44 -17.53 -6.50
C LYS A 181 -8.05 -16.90 -6.37
N ILE A 182 -7.98 -15.63 -5.97
CA ILE A 182 -6.71 -14.89 -5.90
C ILE A 182 -5.94 -15.19 -4.62
N GLY A 183 -6.64 -15.29 -3.49
CA GLY A 183 -5.99 -15.47 -2.20
C GLY A 183 -6.90 -16.07 -1.14
N LEU A 184 -6.25 -16.62 -0.12
CA LEU A 184 -6.90 -17.22 1.04
C LEU A 184 -7.25 -16.12 2.05
N LEU A 185 -8.39 -15.48 1.83
CA LEU A 185 -8.98 -14.52 2.76
C LEU A 185 -9.59 -15.27 3.97
N LYS A 186 -9.34 -14.75 5.17
CA LYS A 186 -9.95 -15.23 6.43
C LYS A 186 -11.02 -14.25 6.88
N ASP A 187 -11.95 -14.72 7.71
CA ASP A 187 -12.91 -13.84 8.37
C ASP A 187 -12.18 -12.71 9.12
N GLY A 188 -12.63 -11.47 8.91
CA GLY A 188 -12.00 -10.25 9.39
C GLY A 188 -11.02 -9.59 8.40
N ASP A 189 -10.62 -10.28 7.34
CA ASP A 189 -9.81 -9.69 6.26
C ASP A 189 -10.64 -8.71 5.43
N VAL A 190 -9.95 -7.72 4.86
CA VAL A 190 -10.57 -6.68 4.03
C VAL A 190 -9.95 -6.69 2.65
N VAL A 191 -10.81 -6.66 1.64
CA VAL A 191 -10.45 -6.48 0.24
C VAL A 191 -10.64 -5.02 -0.13
N MET A 192 -9.57 -4.36 -0.58
CA MET A 192 -9.57 -3.00 -1.07
C MET A 192 -9.47 -2.97 -2.60
N ILE A 193 -10.35 -2.22 -3.23
CA ILE A 193 -10.39 -2.05 -4.69
C ILE A 193 -10.29 -0.55 -4.98
N GLY A 194 -9.08 -0.09 -5.29
CA GLY A 194 -8.83 1.29 -5.69
C GLY A 194 -9.15 1.52 -7.15
N ALA A 195 -9.62 2.73 -7.48
CA ALA A 195 -9.98 3.13 -8.83
C ALA A 195 -9.17 4.34 -9.29
N GLY A 196 -8.70 4.34 -10.54
CA GLY A 196 -7.92 5.44 -11.10
C GLY A 196 -7.94 5.52 -12.62
N GLU A 197 -7.47 6.63 -13.18
CA GLU A 197 -7.39 6.83 -14.63
C GLU A 197 -6.43 5.86 -15.34
N SER A 198 -5.44 5.37 -14.59
CA SER A 198 -4.45 4.41 -15.04
C SER A 198 -4.21 3.37 -13.95
N GLU A 199 -3.62 2.23 -14.31
CA GLU A 199 -3.22 1.21 -13.34
C GLU A 199 -2.31 1.79 -12.24
N ALA A 200 -1.38 2.69 -12.59
CA ALA A 200 -0.45 3.30 -11.64
C ALA A 200 -1.18 4.13 -10.58
N VAL A 201 -2.19 4.91 -10.99
CA VAL A 201 -3.04 5.70 -10.08
C VAL A 201 -3.95 4.80 -9.26
N ALA A 202 -4.58 3.79 -9.88
CA ALA A 202 -5.43 2.82 -9.20
C ALA A 202 -4.66 2.03 -8.13
N ARG A 203 -3.39 1.67 -8.41
CA ARG A 203 -2.47 1.07 -7.45
C ARG A 203 -2.26 1.96 -6.23
N LEU A 204 -1.91 3.23 -6.44
CA LEU A 204 -1.73 4.15 -5.32
C LEU A 204 -3.02 4.30 -4.53
N ALA A 205 -4.17 4.42 -5.20
CA ALA A 205 -5.48 4.51 -4.58
C ALA A 205 -5.78 3.28 -3.69
N ALA A 206 -5.59 2.07 -4.22
CA ALA A 206 -5.85 0.83 -3.49
C ALA A 206 -4.92 0.68 -2.27
N LEU A 207 -3.63 0.99 -2.43
CA LEU A 207 -2.67 0.88 -1.35
C LEU A 207 -2.91 1.96 -0.27
N ASN A 208 -3.19 3.21 -0.66
CA ASN A 208 -3.44 4.27 0.32
C ASN A 208 -4.77 4.06 1.08
N ALA A 209 -5.78 3.51 0.41
CA ALA A 209 -7.03 3.09 1.03
C ALA A 209 -6.83 1.91 2.00
N ALA A 210 -5.97 0.95 1.65
CA ALA A 210 -5.59 -0.11 2.57
C ALA A 210 -4.89 0.45 3.82
N LEU A 211 -3.95 1.37 3.63
CA LEU A 211 -3.19 1.96 4.73
C LEU A 211 -4.08 2.71 5.74
N SER A 212 -5.17 3.34 5.31
CA SER A 212 -6.06 4.08 6.23
C SER A 212 -6.75 3.19 7.28
N ILE A 213 -6.78 1.87 7.06
CA ILE A 213 -7.33 0.88 8.01
C ILE A 213 -6.24 -0.01 8.62
N THR A 214 -4.97 0.42 8.57
CA THR A 214 -3.84 -0.26 9.22
C THR A 214 -3.32 0.56 10.40
N ASP A 215 -2.59 -0.11 11.29
CA ASP A 215 -1.87 0.57 12.38
C ASP A 215 -0.47 1.05 11.94
N LEU A 216 -0.17 0.97 10.63
CA LEU A 216 1.12 1.37 10.04
C LEU A 216 1.22 2.89 9.84
N VAL A 217 0.09 3.57 9.71
CA VAL A 217 0.00 5.01 9.45
C VAL A 217 -1.15 5.63 10.27
N PRO A 218 -1.15 6.94 10.55
CA PRO A 218 -2.19 7.54 11.36
C PRO A 218 -3.49 7.65 10.58
N LYS A 219 -4.63 7.39 11.27
CA LYS A 219 -5.98 7.37 10.67
C LYS A 219 -6.42 8.69 10.01
N ASN A 220 -5.72 9.79 10.28
CA ASN A 220 -5.89 11.07 9.59
C ASN A 220 -4.53 11.77 9.51
N SER A 221 -3.85 11.65 8.38
CA SER A 221 -2.72 12.55 8.09
C SER A 221 -3.30 13.84 7.52
N PRO A 222 -2.99 15.02 8.10
CA PRO A 222 -3.44 16.30 7.55
C PRO A 222 -3.03 16.51 6.09
#